data_AF-A0A941N353-F1
#
_entry.id   AF-A0A941N353-F1
#
_cell.length_a   1.000
_cell.length_b   1.000
_cell.length_c   1.000
_cell.angle_alpha   90.00
_cell.angle_beta   90.00
_cell.angle_gamma   90.00
#
_symmetry.space_group_name_H-M   'P 1'
#
loop_
_entity.id
_entity.type
_entity.pdbx_description
1 polymer ?
#
loop_
_entity_poly.entity_id
_entity_poly.type
_entity_poly.pdbx_seq_one_letter_code
_entity_poly.pdbx_strand_id
1 'polypeptide(L)'
;MNMWQVDFHELYRRHLCRHSAWGLNFYHFVAVLGVYTSLFGLALQSAFQPIGQGFVAAVLAAYFMTLACNVPAKVFMVTLLVVFAVLAAVLFVPGFLGRRDILPAWGHLLLLVTWHRCQVFQHRFYPDTADMSAFEARYKKGFALFVLLAVYELPLLLNFLVYDHEQPAEIRRG
;
A
#
# COMPACT_ATOMS: atom_id res chain seq x y z
N MET A 1 7.88 0.05 -19.06
CA MET A 1 6.60 0.28 -18.37
C MET A 1 6.58 1.73 -17.92
N ASN A 2 5.62 2.53 -18.41
CA ASN A 2 5.53 3.94 -18.06
C ASN A 2 4.71 4.09 -16.77
N MET A 3 5.35 4.53 -15.68
CA MET A 3 4.68 4.71 -14.38
C MET A 3 3.64 5.84 -14.36
N TRP A 4 3.71 6.73 -15.36
CA TRP A 4 2.80 7.88 -15.51
C TRP A 4 1.54 7.57 -16.32
N GLN A 5 1.46 6.39 -16.93
CA GLN A 5 0.34 5.96 -17.78
C GLN A 5 0.01 4.49 -17.46
N VAL A 6 -0.50 4.29 -16.25
CA VAL A 6 -0.86 2.99 -15.72
C VAL A 6 -2.38 2.88 -15.72
N ASP A 7 -2.90 1.80 -16.28
CA ASP A 7 -4.32 1.50 -16.19
C ASP A 7 -4.63 0.94 -14.79
N PHE A 8 -5.12 1.82 -13.91
CA PHE A 8 -5.49 1.46 -12.55
C PHE A 8 -6.58 0.36 -12.51
N HIS A 9 -7.49 0.33 -13.47
CA HIS A 9 -8.55 -0.67 -13.49
C HIS A 9 -8.02 -2.04 -13.88
N GLU A 10 -7.06 -2.12 -14.81
CA GLU A 10 -6.32 -3.34 -15.10
C GLU A 10 -5.54 -3.84 -13.88
N LEU A 11 -4.83 -2.95 -13.17
CA LEU A 11 -4.12 -3.31 -11.94
C LEU A 11 -5.09 -3.80 -10.84
N TYR A 12 -6.26 -3.17 -10.74
CA TYR A 12 -7.30 -3.57 -9.80
C TYR A 12 -7.86 -4.96 -10.10
N ARG A 13 -8.20 -5.25 -11.36
CA ARG A 13 -8.63 -6.60 -11.76
C ARG A 13 -7.57 -7.64 -11.43
N ARG A 14 -6.31 -7.34 -11.71
CA ARG A 14 -5.19 -8.23 -11.32
C ARG A 14 -5.11 -8.43 -9.81
N HIS A 15 -5.26 -7.36 -9.03
CA HIS A 15 -5.27 -7.45 -7.57
C HIS A 15 -6.36 -8.39 -7.09
N LEU A 16 -7.59 -8.24 -7.60
CA LEU A 16 -8.73 -9.11 -7.29
C LEU A 16 -8.51 -10.57 -7.66
N CYS A 17 -7.86 -10.87 -8.78
CA CYS A 17 -7.55 -12.27 -9.16
C CYS A 17 -6.64 -13.00 -8.16
N ARG A 18 -5.90 -12.29 -7.31
CA ARG A 18 -5.07 -12.83 -6.21
C ARG A 18 -5.62 -12.55 -4.81
N HIS A 19 -6.47 -11.55 -4.70
CA HIS A 19 -7.03 -11.06 -3.44
C HIS A 19 -8.52 -10.79 -3.65
N SER A 20 -9.28 -11.82 -4.00
CA SER A 20 -10.74 -11.72 -4.13
C SER A 20 -11.43 -11.83 -2.77
N ALA A 21 -10.79 -12.50 -1.81
CA ALA A 21 -11.32 -12.69 -0.47
C ALA A 21 -11.24 -11.39 0.34
N TRP A 22 -12.35 -11.00 0.96
CA TRP A 22 -12.40 -9.78 1.78
C TRP A 22 -11.43 -9.84 2.97
N GLY A 23 -11.38 -10.97 3.67
CA GLY A 23 -10.47 -11.18 4.80
C GLY A 23 -9.01 -10.98 4.41
N LEU A 24 -8.60 -11.51 3.26
CA LEU A 24 -7.25 -11.33 2.73
C LEU A 24 -6.94 -9.86 2.48
N ASN A 25 -7.83 -9.11 1.83
CA ASN A 25 -7.63 -7.66 1.59
C ASN A 25 -7.57 -6.85 2.89
N PHE A 26 -8.40 -7.18 3.88
CA PHE A 26 -8.39 -6.49 5.16
C PHE A 26 -7.06 -6.70 5.90
N TYR A 27 -6.60 -7.94 6.04
CA TYR A 27 -5.31 -8.23 6.67
C TYR A 27 -4.15 -7.61 5.89
N HIS A 28 -4.24 -7.63 4.56
CA HIS A 28 -3.24 -7.02 3.69
C HIS A 28 -3.18 -5.51 3.90
N PHE A 29 -4.34 -4.85 3.99
CA PHE A 29 -4.45 -3.44 4.31
C PHE A 29 -3.82 -3.11 5.66
N VAL A 30 -4.12 -3.89 6.71
CA VAL A 30 -3.49 -3.72 8.03
C VAL A 30 -1.96 -3.83 7.94
N ALA A 31 -1.43 -4.81 7.20
CA ALA A 31 -0.01 -4.96 7.02
C ALA A 31 0.62 -3.78 6.26
N VAL A 32 -0.05 -3.26 5.22
CA VAL A 32 0.39 -2.06 4.50
C VAL A 32 0.40 -0.84 5.42
N LEU A 33 -0.63 -0.63 6.25
CA LEU A 33 -0.62 0.44 7.25
C LEU A 33 0.54 0.29 8.24
N GLY A 34 0.84 -0.94 8.64
CA GLY A 34 2.01 -1.27 9.45
C GLY A 34 3.32 -0.87 8.77
N VAL A 35 3.48 -1.17 7.48
CA VAL A 35 4.64 -0.76 6.67
C VAL A 35 4.76 0.77 6.62
N TYR A 36 3.68 1.49 6.32
CA TYR A 36 3.69 2.96 6.30
C TYR A 36 4.07 3.55 7.66
N THR A 37 3.52 2.99 8.75
CA THR A 37 3.86 3.38 10.12
C THR A 37 5.35 3.21 10.39
N SER A 38 5.92 2.07 10.01
CA SER A 38 7.35 1.79 10.20
C SER A 38 8.26 2.65 9.32
N LEU A 39 7.87 2.91 8.06
CA LEU A 39 8.63 3.78 7.16
C LEU A 39 8.63 5.23 7.65
N PHE A 40 7.49 5.78 8.06
CA PHE A 40 7.43 7.11 8.64
C PHE A 40 8.19 7.18 9.96
N GLY A 41 8.03 6.18 10.83
CA GLY A 41 8.80 6.07 12.07
C GLY A 41 10.32 6.09 11.81
N LEU A 42 10.81 5.30 10.85
CA LEU A 42 12.23 5.32 10.46
C LEU A 42 12.68 6.66 9.93
N ALA A 43 11.95 7.23 8.98
CA ALA A 43 12.34 8.47 8.32
C ALA A 43 12.38 9.64 9.32
N LEU A 44 11.37 9.73 10.18
CA LEU A 44 11.24 10.76 11.21
C LEU A 44 12.12 10.52 12.43
N GLN A 45 12.70 9.33 12.63
CA GLN A 45 13.69 9.07 13.68
C GLN A 45 15.13 9.08 13.18
N SER A 46 15.34 9.14 11.87
CA SER A 46 16.67 9.10 11.27
C SER A 46 17.57 10.23 11.81
N ALA A 47 18.88 9.97 11.86
CA ALA A 47 19.89 10.91 12.34
C ALA A 47 19.99 12.22 11.52
N PHE A 48 19.28 12.28 10.39
CA PHE A 48 19.29 13.40 9.45
C PHE A 48 18.09 14.35 9.62
N GLN A 49 17.59 14.57 10.85
CA GLN A 49 16.32 15.24 11.18
C GLN A 49 15.85 16.40 10.28
N PRO A 50 16.65 17.43 9.92
CA PRO A 50 16.16 18.46 9.00
C PRO A 50 15.98 17.95 7.56
N ILE A 51 16.83 17.03 7.11
CA ILE A 51 16.73 16.36 5.80
C ILE A 51 15.60 15.31 5.82
N GLY A 52 15.40 14.62 6.96
CA GLY A 52 14.41 13.55 7.10
C GLY A 52 12.98 14.02 6.83
N GLN A 53 12.60 15.19 7.38
CA GLN A 53 11.28 15.78 7.13
C GLN A 53 11.10 16.21 5.67
N GLY A 54 12.09 16.91 5.11
CA GLY A 54 12.08 17.32 3.70
C GLY A 54 12.04 16.13 2.74
N PHE A 55 12.76 15.06 3.07
CA PHE A 55 12.76 13.80 2.32
C PHE A 55 11.39 13.13 2.35
N VAL A 56 10.75 13.00 3.52
CA VAL A 56 9.39 12.46 3.64
C VAL A 56 8.42 13.30 2.80
N ALA A 57 8.48 14.63 2.91
CA ALA A 57 7.62 15.52 2.14
C ALA A 57 7.83 15.36 0.62
N ALA A 58 9.08 15.27 0.16
CA ALA A 58 9.42 15.07 -1.25
C ALA A 58 8.93 13.71 -1.78
N VAL A 59 9.13 12.63 -1.00
CA VAL A 59 8.64 11.29 -1.37
C VAL A 59 7.12 11.27 -1.42
N LEU A 60 6.43 11.87 -0.46
CA LEU A 60 4.97 11.96 -0.46
C LEU A 60 4.45 12.81 -1.62
N ALA A 61 5.10 13.93 -1.94
CA ALA A 61 4.74 14.76 -3.08
C ALA A 61 4.87 13.96 -4.39
N ALA A 62 6.00 13.28 -4.60
CA ALA A 62 6.20 12.43 -5.78
C ALA A 62 5.19 11.27 -5.85
N TYR A 63 4.88 10.65 -4.70
CA TYR A 63 3.88 9.60 -4.59
C TYR A 63 2.50 10.10 -5.01
N PHE A 64 2.02 11.20 -4.41
CA PHE A 64 0.70 11.74 -4.72
C PHE A 64 0.60 12.31 -6.13
N MET A 65 1.66 12.91 -6.68
CA MET A 65 1.68 13.31 -8.09
C MET A 65 1.51 12.11 -9.02
N THR A 66 2.19 11.00 -8.71
CA THR A 66 2.05 9.75 -9.48
C THR A 66 0.61 9.22 -9.40
N LEU A 67 0.01 9.20 -8.20
CA LEU A 67 -1.36 8.73 -8.02
C LEU A 67 -2.39 9.63 -8.70
N ALA A 68 -2.23 10.96 -8.61
CA ALA A 68 -3.18 11.93 -9.15
C ALA A 68 -3.37 11.78 -10.67
N CYS A 69 -2.35 11.30 -11.39
CA CYS A 69 -2.43 11.04 -12.83
C CYS A 69 -3.10 9.72 -13.21
N ASN A 70 -3.18 8.75 -12.29
CA ASN A 70 -3.50 7.35 -12.64
C ASN A 70 -4.69 6.78 -11.87
N VAL A 71 -5.05 7.35 -10.71
CA VAL A 71 -6.04 6.80 -9.78
C VAL A 71 -7.35 7.60 -9.86
N PRO A 72 -8.53 6.94 -9.80
CA PRO A 72 -9.82 7.65 -9.73
C PRO A 72 -9.84 8.64 -8.55
N ALA A 73 -10.40 9.84 -8.78
CA ALA A 73 -10.37 10.93 -7.80
C ALA A 73 -10.90 10.52 -6.41
N LYS A 74 -11.97 9.73 -6.36
CA LYS A 74 -12.54 9.21 -5.10
C LYS A 74 -11.55 8.34 -4.32
N VAL A 75 -10.86 7.41 -5.01
CA VAL A 75 -9.85 6.54 -4.40
C VAL A 75 -8.64 7.37 -3.95
N PHE A 76 -8.19 8.30 -4.80
CA PHE A 76 -7.10 9.22 -4.48
C PHE A 76 -7.35 10.00 -3.19
N MET A 77 -8.56 10.56 -3.01
CA MET A 77 -8.91 11.31 -1.79
C MET A 77 -8.88 10.43 -0.53
N VAL A 78 -9.35 9.18 -0.62
CA VAL A 78 -9.30 8.23 0.50
C VAL A 78 -7.85 7.83 0.81
N THR A 79 -7.03 7.57 -0.21
CA THR A 79 -5.59 7.30 -0.04
C THR A 79 -4.89 8.47 0.65
N LEU A 80 -5.16 9.70 0.19
CA LEU A 80 -4.62 10.91 0.79
C LEU A 80 -4.99 11.01 2.28
N LEU A 81 -6.27 10.84 2.60
CA LEU A 81 -6.76 10.88 3.98
C LEU A 81 -6.07 9.82 4.86
N VAL A 82 -5.99 8.57 4.40
CA VAL A 82 -5.39 7.48 5.16
C VAL A 82 -3.90 7.71 5.39
N VAL A 83 -3.14 8.10 4.36
CA VAL A 83 -1.71 8.36 4.49
C VAL A 83 -1.43 9.51 5.46
N PHE A 84 -2.19 10.61 5.37
CA PHE A 84 -2.05 11.72 6.30
C PHE A 84 -2.51 11.37 7.72
N ALA A 85 -3.53 10.52 7.88
CA ALA A 85 -3.96 10.03 9.19
C ALA A 85 -2.86 9.17 9.85
N VAL A 86 -2.20 8.29 9.09
CA VAL A 86 -1.07 7.50 9.61
C VAL A 86 0.10 8.42 9.96
N LEU A 87 0.46 9.37 9.09
CA LEU A 87 1.53 10.33 9.39
C LEU A 87 1.22 11.16 10.64
N ALA A 88 -0.01 11.65 10.77
CA ALA A 88 -0.46 12.39 11.95
C ALA A 88 -0.42 11.51 13.21
N ALA A 89 -0.81 10.23 13.12
CA ALA A 89 -0.71 9.29 14.23
C ALA A 89 0.75 9.13 14.69
N VAL A 90 1.68 8.95 13.74
CA VAL A 90 3.13 8.87 14.03
C VAL A 90 3.65 10.15 14.68
N LEU A 91 3.18 11.33 14.27
CA LEU A 91 3.68 12.61 14.79
C LEU A 91 3.06 13.01 16.14
N PHE A 92 1.77 12.75 16.35
CA PHE A 92 0.99 13.42 17.40
C PHE A 92 0.36 12.50 18.43
N VAL A 93 0.18 11.20 18.16
CA VAL A 93 -0.48 10.30 19.11
C VAL A 93 0.55 9.74 20.10
N PRO A 94 0.50 10.12 21.40
CA PRO A 94 1.41 9.57 22.39
C PRO A 94 1.19 8.06 22.53
N GLY A 95 2.26 7.27 22.74
CA GLY A 95 2.08 5.82 22.82
C GLY A 95 1.94 5.11 21.47
N PHE A 96 1.90 5.84 20.35
CA PHE A 96 1.79 5.21 19.03
C PHE A 96 3.10 4.56 18.60
N LEU A 97 3.00 3.35 18.04
CA LEU A 97 4.12 2.50 17.60
C LEU A 97 5.13 3.22 16.70
N GLY A 98 4.70 4.23 15.95
CA GLY A 98 5.54 5.08 15.09
C GLY A 98 6.58 5.92 15.82
N ARG A 99 6.38 6.23 17.10
CA ARG A 99 7.15 7.24 17.81
C ARG A 99 8.40 6.70 18.47
N ARG A 100 9.39 7.58 18.62
CA ARG A 100 10.69 7.28 19.24
C ARG A 100 10.59 6.88 20.71
N ASP A 101 9.62 7.46 21.44
CA ASP A 101 9.38 7.13 22.85
C ASP A 101 8.89 5.69 23.07
N ILE A 102 8.35 5.07 22.02
CA ILE A 102 7.78 3.71 22.08
C ILE A 102 8.68 2.70 21.40
N LEU A 103 9.16 3.03 20.20
CA LEU A 103 9.96 2.12 19.41
C LEU A 103 11.19 2.83 18.83
N PRO A 104 12.41 2.38 19.15
CA PRO A 104 13.62 2.91 18.53
C PRO A 104 13.66 2.57 17.05
N ALA A 105 14.44 3.33 16.27
CA ALA A 105 14.55 3.18 14.82
C ALA A 105 14.77 1.72 14.35
N TRP A 106 15.63 0.95 15.01
CA TRP A 106 15.86 -0.46 14.63
C TRP A 106 14.63 -1.35 14.82
N GLY A 107 13.75 -1.02 15.77
CA GLY A 107 12.50 -1.77 15.99
C GLY A 107 11.56 -1.66 14.79
N HIS A 108 11.56 -0.53 14.09
CA HIS A 108 10.80 -0.37 12.85
C HIS A 108 11.33 -1.25 11.72
N LEU A 109 12.64 -1.52 11.66
CA LEU A 109 13.19 -2.48 10.69
C LEU A 109 12.68 -3.89 10.96
N LEU A 110 12.59 -4.29 12.24
CA LEU A 110 11.99 -5.58 12.60
C LEU A 110 10.51 -5.63 12.27
N LEU A 111 9.77 -4.54 12.54
CA LEU A 111 8.36 -4.45 12.16
C LEU A 111 8.16 -4.59 10.66
N LEU A 112 8.99 -3.95 9.81
CA LEU A 112 8.92 -4.13 8.36
C LEU A 112 9.03 -5.61 7.94
N VAL A 113 9.99 -6.33 8.54
CA VAL A 113 10.15 -7.78 8.29
C VAL A 113 8.91 -8.54 8.76
N THR A 114 8.39 -8.20 9.96
CA THR A 114 7.18 -8.84 10.51
C THR A 114 5.97 -8.61 9.62
N TRP A 115 5.69 -7.37 9.19
CA TRP A 115 4.58 -7.05 8.30
C TRP A 115 4.68 -7.78 6.97
N HIS A 116 5.89 -7.86 6.41
CA HIS A 116 6.12 -8.65 5.20
C HIS A 116 5.85 -10.14 5.42
N ARG A 117 6.27 -10.71 6.56
CA ARG A 117 5.96 -12.10 6.91
C ARG A 117 4.47 -12.32 7.13
N CYS A 118 3.77 -11.39 7.76
CA CYS A 118 2.31 -11.41 7.89
C CYS A 118 1.64 -11.43 6.52
N GLN A 119 2.09 -10.58 5.58
CA GLN A 119 1.57 -10.57 4.20
C GLN A 119 1.79 -11.90 3.48
N VAL A 120 2.93 -12.55 3.66
CA VAL A 120 3.18 -13.88 3.06
C VAL A 120 2.34 -14.96 3.75
N PHE A 121 2.16 -14.86 5.07
CA PHE A 121 1.43 -15.84 5.86
C PHE A 121 -0.06 -15.87 5.51
N GLN A 122 -0.71 -14.71 5.36
CA GLN A 122 -2.13 -14.64 4.98
C GLN A 122 -2.42 -15.36 3.65
N HIS A 123 -1.51 -15.33 2.68
CA HIS A 123 -1.66 -16.03 1.41
C HIS A 123 -1.74 -17.56 1.55
N ARG A 124 -1.27 -18.13 2.67
CA ARG A 124 -1.42 -19.57 2.94
C ARG A 124 -2.84 -19.94 3.35
N PHE A 125 -3.61 -19.01 3.90
CA PHE A 125 -4.99 -19.24 4.33
C PHE A 125 -6.01 -18.96 3.23
N TYR A 126 -5.62 -18.19 2.21
CA TYR A 126 -6.46 -17.81 1.08
C TYR A 126 -5.75 -18.15 -0.24
N PRO A 127 -5.74 -19.44 -0.66
CA PRO A 127 -4.98 -19.90 -1.82
C PRO A 127 -5.62 -19.59 -3.19
N ASP A 128 -6.73 -18.85 -3.23
CA ASP A 128 -7.44 -18.54 -4.48
C ASP A 128 -6.52 -17.81 -5.46
N THR A 129 -6.36 -18.41 -6.64
CA THR A 129 -5.64 -17.82 -7.76
C THR A 129 -6.44 -18.06 -9.04
N ALA A 130 -6.91 -16.97 -9.65
CA ALA A 130 -7.46 -17.02 -11.00
C ALA A 130 -6.34 -16.98 -12.05
N ASP A 131 -6.65 -17.33 -13.30
CA ASP A 131 -5.68 -17.24 -14.40
C ASP A 131 -5.16 -15.80 -14.56
N MET A 132 -3.83 -15.66 -14.65
CA MET A 132 -3.11 -14.40 -14.79
C MET A 132 -2.24 -14.33 -16.04
N SER A 133 -2.36 -15.30 -16.94
CA SER A 133 -1.53 -15.44 -18.14
C SER A 133 -1.43 -14.14 -18.96
N ALA A 134 -2.57 -13.49 -19.22
CA ALA A 134 -2.64 -12.22 -19.96
C ALA A 134 -1.90 -11.08 -19.24
N PHE A 135 -1.99 -11.02 -17.91
CA PHE A 135 -1.30 -10.00 -17.12
C PHE A 135 0.21 -10.26 -17.08
N GLU A 136 0.64 -11.51 -16.88
CA GLU A 136 2.07 -11.86 -16.85
C GLU A 136 2.77 -11.54 -18.19
N ALA A 137 2.05 -11.67 -19.31
CA ALA A 137 2.55 -11.29 -20.63
C ALA A 137 2.84 -9.78 -20.74
N ARG A 138 1.95 -8.94 -20.18
CA ARG A 138 2.07 -7.46 -20.23
C ARG A 138 3.03 -6.90 -19.18
N TYR A 139 3.08 -7.52 -18.00
CA TYR A 139 3.84 -7.05 -16.84
C TYR A 139 4.83 -8.12 -16.39
N LYS A 140 5.99 -8.14 -17.05
CA LYS A 140 7.07 -9.09 -16.72
C LYS A 140 7.50 -8.95 -15.26
N LYS A 141 7.68 -10.09 -14.59
CA LYS A 141 8.22 -10.16 -13.22
C LYS A 141 9.58 -9.45 -13.17
N GLY A 142 9.78 -8.61 -12.17
CA GLY A 142 11.02 -7.86 -11.98
C GLY A 142 10.85 -6.63 -11.10
N PHE A 143 11.92 -5.85 -10.95
CA PHE A 143 11.95 -4.67 -10.08
C PHE A 143 10.91 -3.61 -10.46
N ALA A 144 10.71 -3.37 -11.75
CA ALA A 144 9.72 -2.40 -12.21
C ALA A 144 8.30 -2.77 -11.76
N LEU A 145 7.94 -4.07 -11.82
CA LEU A 145 6.65 -4.55 -11.34
C LEU A 145 6.54 -4.44 -9.81
N PHE A 146 7.63 -4.69 -9.08
CA PHE A 146 7.67 -4.50 -7.64
C PHE A 146 7.41 -3.03 -7.26
N VAL A 147 8.07 -2.08 -7.92
CA VAL A 147 7.85 -0.64 -7.69
C VAL A 147 6.42 -0.23 -8.04
N LEU A 148 5.89 -0.72 -9.17
CA LEU A 148 4.50 -0.49 -9.56
C LEU A 148 3.54 -0.95 -8.48
N LEU A 149 3.68 -2.19 -8.02
CA LEU A 149 2.83 -2.72 -6.98
C LEU A 149 3.00 -1.91 -5.69
N ALA A 150 4.22 -1.60 -5.25
CA ALA A 150 4.45 -0.81 -4.04
C ALA A 150 3.77 0.58 -4.07
N VAL A 151 3.74 1.23 -5.23
CA VAL A 151 3.05 2.53 -5.40
C VAL A 151 1.53 2.35 -5.35
N TYR A 152 1.00 1.38 -6.10
CA TYR A 152 -0.44 1.25 -6.29
C TYR A 152 -1.14 0.34 -5.27
N GLU A 153 -0.41 -0.37 -4.41
CA GLU A 153 -0.98 -1.35 -3.48
C GLU A 153 -1.99 -0.74 -2.50
N LEU A 154 -1.65 0.38 -1.85
CA LEU A 154 -2.57 1.06 -0.94
C LEU A 154 -3.87 1.55 -1.64
N PRO A 155 -3.83 2.29 -2.77
CA PRO A 155 -5.05 2.69 -3.46
C PRO A 155 -5.85 1.51 -4.00
N LEU A 156 -5.21 0.40 -4.41
CA LEU A 156 -5.92 -0.82 -4.82
C LEU A 156 -6.72 -1.43 -3.65
N LEU A 157 -6.12 -1.53 -2.47
CA LEU A 157 -6.79 -2.04 -1.27
C LEU A 157 -7.91 -1.13 -0.79
N LEU A 158 -7.70 0.19 -0.84
CA LEU A 158 -8.74 1.16 -0.47
C LEU A 158 -9.89 1.16 -1.47
N ASN A 159 -9.59 0.99 -2.76
CA ASN A 159 -10.65 0.80 -3.76
C ASN A 159 -11.49 -0.43 -3.44
N PHE A 160 -10.83 -1.53 -3.06
CA PHE A 160 -11.53 -2.75 -2.63
C PHE A 160 -12.40 -2.51 -1.40
N LEU A 161 -11.82 -2.02 -0.31
CA LEU A 161 -12.48 -1.92 0.99
C LEU A 161 -13.61 -0.88 1.01
N VAL A 162 -13.52 0.16 0.19
CA VAL A 162 -14.50 1.26 0.20
C VAL A 162 -15.55 1.10 -0.88
N TYR A 163 -15.19 0.63 -2.08
CA TYR A 163 -16.08 0.66 -3.24
C TYR A 163 -16.48 -0.71 -3.79
N ASP A 164 -15.78 -1.81 -3.45
CA ASP A 164 -16.12 -3.13 -4.02
C ASP A 164 -17.43 -3.71 -3.46
N HIS A 165 -17.87 -3.22 -2.30
CA HIS A 165 -19.21 -3.50 -1.76
C HIS A 165 -20.33 -3.01 -2.68
N GLU A 166 -20.05 -2.02 -3.53
CA GLU A 166 -21.01 -1.46 -4.49
C GLU A 166 -21.01 -2.21 -5.84
N GLN A 167 -20.07 -3.13 -6.09
CA GLN A 167 -19.96 -3.84 -7.37
C GLN A 167 -20.87 -5.08 -7.44
N PRO A 168 -21.77 -5.16 -8.44
CA PRO A 168 -22.62 -6.33 -8.67
C PRO A 168 -21.81 -7.61 -8.84
N ALA A 169 -22.34 -8.73 -8.35
CA ALA A 169 -21.68 -10.04 -8.37
C ALA A 169 -21.25 -10.52 -9.77
N GLU A 170 -21.81 -9.97 -10.84
CA GLU A 170 -21.45 -10.26 -12.23
C GLU A 170 -20.04 -9.77 -12.62
N ILE A 171 -19.57 -8.66 -12.04
CA ILE A 171 -18.20 -8.13 -12.31
C ILE A 171 -17.13 -9.00 -11.60
N ARG A 172 -17.51 -9.76 -10.56
CA ARG A 172 -16.57 -10.61 -9.80
C ARG A 172 -16.23 -11.92 -10.50
N ARG A 173 -16.89 -12.26 -11.61
CA ARG A 173 -16.75 -13.55 -12.32
C ARG A 173 -16.28 -13.43 -13.77
N GLY A 174 -16.01 -12.22 -14.27
CA GLY A 174 -15.46 -11.97 -15.60
C GLY A 174 -13.97 -11.73 -15.58
#